data_AF-A0A136JN34-F1
#
_entry.id   AF-A0A136JN34-F1
#
_cell.length_a   1.000
_cell.length_b   1.000
_cell.length_c   1.000
_cell.angle_alpha   90.00
_cell.angle_beta   90.00
_cell.angle_gamma   90.00
#
_symmetry.space_group_name_H-M   'P 1'
#
loop_
_entity.id
_entity.type
_entity.pdbx_description
1 polymer ?
#
loop_
_entity_poly.entity_id
_entity_poly.type
_entity_poly.pdbx_seq_one_letter_code
_entity_poly.pdbx_strand_id
1 'polypeptide(L)'
;MFHARLRKEFLARTGHDLQALSAAAMPERAKPLLSKLAGLMQKAVQEVQVDINKKGIGFKGFIPATFGTQVAATFSRDTGLKLRQIGPPEIEPRNPENRPDEQETEALLTIQKSHPRVGDHVISQRLPDHSLRVLLPLFYTRPCLSCHGKPKGEVDISGYEKEGFKEGDLGGAISVILPAAAETAMSQREG
;
A
#
# COMPACT_ATOMS: atom_id res chain seq x y z
N MET A 1 8.72 -19.49 2.96
CA MET A 1 7.64 -19.49 1.94
C MET A 1 7.28 -18.07 1.47
N PHE A 2 7.06 -17.10 2.38
CA PHE A 2 6.70 -15.72 2.01
C PHE A 2 7.71 -15.02 1.09
N HIS A 3 9.00 -15.01 1.46
CA HIS A 3 10.04 -14.34 0.67
C HIS A 3 10.09 -14.80 -0.80
N ALA A 4 10.01 -16.12 -1.04
CA ALA A 4 9.99 -16.66 -2.40
C ALA A 4 8.75 -16.19 -3.19
N ARG A 5 7.57 -16.11 -2.54
CA ARG A 5 6.35 -15.60 -3.16
C ARG A 5 6.45 -14.10 -3.47
N LEU A 6 6.96 -13.31 -2.52
CA LEU A 6 7.19 -11.88 -2.73
C LEU A 6 8.10 -11.62 -3.93
N ARG A 7 9.25 -12.33 -3.99
CA ARG A 7 10.19 -12.20 -5.11
C ARG A 7 9.55 -12.61 -6.44
N LYS A 8 8.86 -13.76 -6.46
CA LYS A 8 8.18 -14.25 -7.67
C LYS A 8 7.15 -13.25 -8.18
N GLU A 9 6.31 -12.72 -7.28
CA GLU A 9 5.26 -11.77 -7.64
C GLU A 9 5.84 -10.43 -8.11
N PHE A 10 6.85 -9.91 -7.40
CA PHE A 10 7.52 -8.68 -7.78
C PHE A 10 8.17 -8.79 -9.17
N LEU A 11 8.87 -9.90 -9.43
CA LEU A 11 9.45 -10.17 -10.75
C LEU A 11 8.37 -10.26 -11.83
N ALA A 12 7.28 -10.99 -11.58
CA ALA A 12 6.19 -11.15 -12.54
C ALA A 12 5.51 -9.81 -12.89
N ARG A 13 5.38 -8.91 -11.91
CA ARG A 13 4.72 -7.60 -12.09
C ARG A 13 5.62 -6.51 -12.68
N THR A 14 6.92 -6.55 -12.37
CA THR A 14 7.84 -5.44 -12.70
C THR A 14 8.90 -5.80 -13.72
N GLY A 15 9.14 -7.10 -13.97
CA GLY A 15 10.28 -7.56 -14.74
C GLY A 15 11.64 -7.44 -14.02
N HIS A 16 11.67 -6.99 -12.76
CA HIS A 16 12.89 -6.81 -11.98
C HIS A 16 13.00 -7.83 -10.85
N ASP A 17 14.20 -8.39 -10.67
CA ASP A 17 14.49 -9.29 -9.55
C ASP A 17 14.96 -8.48 -8.33
N LEU A 18 14.27 -8.62 -7.18
CA LEU A 18 14.64 -7.99 -5.92
C LEU A 18 16.07 -8.34 -5.45
N GLN A 19 16.63 -9.46 -5.92
CA GLN A 19 18.01 -9.86 -5.60
C GLN A 19 19.06 -9.29 -6.56
N ALA A 20 18.64 -8.72 -7.69
CA ALA A 20 19.52 -8.19 -8.73
C ALA A 20 19.20 -6.72 -9.08
N LEU A 21 18.71 -5.95 -8.12
CA LEU A 21 18.32 -4.55 -8.31
C LEU A 21 19.47 -3.65 -8.75
N SER A 22 20.72 -4.00 -8.42
CA SER A 22 21.91 -3.25 -8.86
C SER A 22 21.99 -3.11 -10.38
N ALA A 23 21.61 -4.14 -11.12
CA ALA A 23 21.60 -4.18 -12.59
C ALA A 23 20.24 -3.76 -13.20
N ALA A 24 19.24 -3.46 -12.38
CA ALA A 24 17.90 -3.16 -12.88
C ALA A 24 17.83 -1.76 -13.50
N ALA A 25 17.12 -1.65 -14.63
CA ALA A 25 16.84 -0.38 -15.32
C ALA A 25 15.80 0.47 -14.57
N MET A 26 16.19 1.00 -13.42
CA MET A 26 15.37 1.85 -12.54
C MET A 26 16.23 2.94 -11.90
N PRO A 27 15.64 4.03 -11.36
CA PRO A 27 16.40 5.09 -10.72
C PRO A 27 17.30 4.56 -9.59
N GLU A 28 18.56 5.00 -9.53
CA GLU A 28 19.52 4.55 -8.50
C GLU A 28 19.02 4.75 -7.07
N ARG A 29 18.27 5.86 -6.84
CA ARG A 29 17.64 6.14 -5.53
C ARG A 29 16.55 5.13 -5.15
N ALA A 30 15.89 4.50 -6.13
CA ALA A 30 14.82 3.54 -5.88
C ALA A 30 15.33 2.17 -5.43
N LYS A 31 16.50 1.75 -5.91
CA LYS A 31 17.10 0.42 -5.61
C LYS A 31 17.25 0.14 -4.10
N PRO A 32 17.90 1.02 -3.29
CA PRO A 32 18.01 0.77 -1.85
C PRO A 32 16.66 0.88 -1.13
N LEU A 33 15.74 1.73 -1.61
CA LEU A 33 14.39 1.86 -1.03
C LEU A 33 13.57 0.58 -1.23
N LEU A 34 13.57 0.01 -2.44
CA LEU A 34 12.88 -1.25 -2.73
C LEU A 34 13.48 -2.41 -1.94
N SER A 35 14.81 -2.48 -1.84
CA SER A 35 15.50 -3.48 -1.02
C SER A 35 15.09 -3.38 0.44
N LYS A 36 15.05 -2.16 0.99
CA LYS A 36 14.63 -1.90 2.36
C LYS A 36 13.18 -2.28 2.60
N LEU A 37 12.27 -1.86 1.72
CA LEU A 37 10.84 -2.19 1.82
C LEU A 37 10.63 -3.71 1.80
N ALA A 38 11.27 -4.43 0.88
CA ALA A 38 11.18 -5.88 0.81
C ALA A 38 11.71 -6.56 2.09
N GLY A 39 12.81 -6.07 2.64
CA GLY A 39 13.36 -6.55 3.92
C GLY A 39 12.40 -6.33 5.09
N LEU A 40 11.75 -5.17 5.17
CA LEU A 40 10.76 -4.86 6.20
C LEU A 40 9.52 -5.75 6.09
N MET A 41 9.02 -5.98 4.87
CA MET A 41 7.91 -6.90 4.62
C MET A 41 8.25 -8.33 5.09
N GLN A 42 9.46 -8.81 4.79
CA GLN A 42 9.91 -10.13 5.22
C GLN A 42 10.03 -10.21 6.74
N LYS A 43 10.62 -9.19 7.37
CA LYS A 43 10.76 -9.12 8.82
C LYS A 43 9.40 -9.14 9.53
N ALA A 44 8.43 -8.33 9.07
CA ALA A 44 7.09 -8.29 9.64
C ALA A 44 6.40 -9.66 9.64
N VAL A 45 6.51 -10.43 8.55
CA VAL A 45 5.97 -11.80 8.49
C VAL A 45 6.76 -12.77 9.37
N GLN A 46 8.09 -12.65 9.39
CA GLN A 46 8.97 -13.52 10.17
C GLN A 46 8.71 -13.39 11.68
N GLU A 47 8.45 -12.18 12.17
CA GLU A 47 8.18 -11.89 13.59
C GLU A 47 6.92 -12.58 14.10
N VAL A 48 5.88 -12.70 13.26
CA VAL A 48 4.61 -13.35 13.62
C VAL A 48 4.49 -14.77 13.06
N GLN A 49 5.57 -15.34 12.50
CA GLN A 49 5.51 -16.62 11.78
C GLN A 49 5.05 -17.78 12.68
N VAL A 50 5.38 -17.73 13.97
CA VAL A 50 4.91 -18.70 14.97
C VAL A 50 3.39 -18.65 15.09
N ASP A 51 2.82 -17.45 15.24
CA ASP A 51 1.37 -17.26 15.34
C ASP A 51 0.66 -17.66 14.05
N ILE A 52 1.20 -17.27 12.90
CA ILE A 52 0.74 -17.69 11.57
C ILE A 52 0.68 -19.22 11.46
N ASN A 53 1.61 -19.95 12.09
CA ASN A 53 1.68 -21.40 12.01
C ASN A 53 0.92 -22.13 13.13
N LYS A 54 0.38 -21.42 14.14
CA LYS A 54 -0.41 -22.04 15.21
C LYS A 54 -1.60 -22.81 14.62
N LYS A 55 -1.71 -24.08 14.98
CA LYS A 55 -2.83 -24.96 14.61
C LYS A 55 -4.02 -24.72 15.55
N GLY A 56 -5.23 -25.00 15.08
CA GLY A 56 -6.44 -24.89 15.90
C GLY A 56 -6.92 -23.45 16.18
N ILE A 57 -6.19 -22.43 15.73
CA ILE A 57 -6.60 -21.02 15.80
C ILE A 57 -7.02 -20.58 14.40
N GLY A 58 -8.28 -20.16 14.25
CA GLY A 58 -8.82 -19.64 13.00
C GLY A 58 -8.28 -18.24 12.68
N PHE A 59 -8.68 -17.24 13.47
CA PHE A 59 -8.24 -15.85 13.32
C PHE A 59 -6.98 -15.57 14.14
N LYS A 60 -5.95 -15.03 13.48
CA LYS A 60 -4.61 -14.85 14.06
C LYS A 60 -4.20 -13.39 14.24
N GLY A 61 -5.12 -12.46 14.00
CA GLY A 61 -4.88 -11.01 14.14
C GLY A 61 -3.90 -10.40 13.13
N PHE A 62 -3.17 -11.21 12.35
CA PHE A 62 -2.28 -10.74 11.30
C PHE A 62 -3.01 -10.69 9.96
N ILE A 63 -3.47 -9.49 9.58
CA ILE A 63 -4.29 -9.23 8.39
C ILE A 63 -3.58 -8.23 7.45
N PRO A 64 -4.03 -8.08 6.19
CA PRO A 64 -3.40 -7.15 5.25
C PRO A 64 -3.28 -5.72 5.77
N ALA A 65 -4.27 -5.22 6.49
CA ALA A 65 -4.25 -3.86 7.04
C ALA A 65 -3.19 -3.68 8.13
N THR A 66 -3.11 -4.60 9.11
CA THR A 66 -2.10 -4.52 10.19
C THR A 66 -0.69 -4.68 9.63
N PHE A 67 -0.50 -5.61 8.68
CA PHE A 67 0.76 -5.76 7.96
C PHE A 67 1.15 -4.48 7.21
N GLY A 68 0.22 -3.93 6.42
CA GLY A 68 0.43 -2.71 5.65
C GLY A 68 0.80 -1.52 6.52
N THR A 69 0.04 -1.26 7.58
CA THR A 69 0.30 -0.16 8.53
C THR A 69 1.67 -0.31 9.21
N GLN A 70 2.02 -1.50 9.71
CA GLN A 70 3.29 -1.72 10.40
C GLN A 70 4.51 -1.52 9.47
N VAL A 71 4.46 -2.09 8.27
CA VAL A 71 5.53 -1.96 7.28
C VAL A 71 5.66 -0.53 6.80
N ALA A 72 4.53 0.13 6.49
CA ALA A 72 4.51 1.50 5.99
C ALA A 72 5.02 2.50 7.04
N ALA A 73 4.60 2.37 8.31
CA ALA A 73 5.08 3.20 9.40
C ALA A 73 6.59 3.05 9.62
N THR A 74 7.08 1.80 9.63
CA THR A 74 8.50 1.53 9.78
C THR A 74 9.30 2.09 8.60
N PHE A 75 8.89 1.80 7.36
CA PHE A 75 9.54 2.30 6.16
C PHE A 75 9.60 3.83 6.13
N SER A 76 8.51 4.50 6.50
CA SER A 76 8.43 5.95 6.50
C SER A 76 9.39 6.59 7.49
N ARG A 77 9.40 6.11 8.74
CA ARG A 77 10.35 6.55 9.78
C ARG A 77 11.80 6.37 9.32
N ASP A 78 12.06 5.24 8.68
CA ASP A 78 13.39 4.78 8.30
C ASP A 78 13.97 5.43 7.04
N THR A 79 13.15 6.11 6.24
CA THR A 79 13.54 6.69 4.94
C THR A 79 13.19 8.16 4.80
N GLY A 80 12.30 8.68 5.65
CA GLY A 80 11.73 10.03 5.53
C GLY A 80 10.65 10.15 4.45
N LEU A 81 10.40 9.10 3.65
CA LEU A 81 9.27 9.07 2.71
C LEU A 81 7.96 8.90 3.48
N LYS A 82 6.86 9.43 2.96
CA LYS A 82 5.54 9.20 3.54
C LYS A 82 4.86 8.08 2.77
N LEU A 83 4.92 6.85 3.28
CA LEU A 83 4.19 5.68 2.80
C LEU A 83 3.09 5.33 3.81
N ARG A 84 1.85 5.20 3.37
CA ARG A 84 0.71 4.81 4.22
C ARG A 84 -0.36 4.05 3.44
N GLN A 85 -1.17 3.28 4.16
CA GLN A 85 -2.45 2.76 3.66
C GLN A 85 -3.56 3.71 4.09
N ILE A 86 -4.52 3.93 3.20
CA ILE A 86 -5.72 4.73 3.46
C ILE A 86 -6.97 3.94 3.14
N GLY A 87 -8.05 4.21 3.87
CA GLY A 87 -9.36 3.60 3.70
C GLY A 87 -10.16 4.20 2.53
N PRO A 88 -11.37 3.68 2.29
CA PRO A 88 -12.26 4.20 1.25
C PRO A 88 -12.76 5.62 1.59
N PRO A 89 -13.15 6.43 0.58
CA PRO A 89 -13.79 7.71 0.85
C PRO A 89 -15.17 7.45 1.48
N GLU A 90 -15.64 8.37 2.31
CA GLU A 90 -17.01 8.40 2.88
C GLU A 90 -17.35 7.34 3.95
N ILE A 91 -16.48 6.36 4.21
CA ILE A 91 -16.66 5.36 5.28
C ILE A 91 -15.50 5.47 6.26
N GLU A 92 -15.82 5.53 7.56
CA GLU A 92 -14.81 5.59 8.61
C GLU A 92 -14.02 4.26 8.63
N PRO A 93 -12.68 4.31 8.45
CA PRO A 93 -11.87 3.10 8.49
C PRO A 93 -11.80 2.53 9.92
N ARG A 94 -11.72 1.20 10.01
CA ARG A 94 -11.56 0.49 11.29
C ARG A 94 -10.34 0.95 12.10
N ASN A 95 -9.28 1.37 11.39
CA ASN A 95 -8.17 2.11 11.97
C ASN A 95 -8.30 3.59 11.59
N PRO A 96 -8.65 4.49 12.53
CA PRO A 96 -8.82 5.92 12.26
C PRO A 96 -7.59 6.59 11.64
N GLU A 97 -6.38 6.08 11.91
CA GLU A 97 -5.14 6.59 11.31
C GLU A 97 -5.07 6.41 9.79
N ASN A 98 -5.88 5.51 9.23
CA ASN A 98 -6.01 5.27 7.80
C ASN A 98 -7.07 6.18 7.16
N ARG A 99 -7.68 7.14 7.89
CA ARG A 99 -8.60 8.11 7.30
C ARG A 99 -7.84 8.89 6.21
N PRO A 100 -8.38 8.99 4.98
CA PRO A 100 -7.75 9.79 3.94
C PRO A 100 -7.75 11.28 4.33
N ASP A 101 -6.68 12.00 3.96
CA ASP A 101 -6.70 13.46 3.99
C ASP A 101 -7.64 14.05 2.90
N GLU A 102 -7.81 15.37 2.87
CA GLU A 102 -8.69 16.03 1.89
C GLU A 102 -8.30 15.72 0.44
N GLN A 103 -7.00 15.82 0.13
CA GLN A 103 -6.48 15.56 -1.22
C GLN A 103 -6.56 14.07 -1.59
N GLU A 104 -6.32 13.18 -0.63
CA GLU A 104 -6.50 11.73 -0.79
C GLU A 104 -7.97 11.40 -1.04
N THR A 105 -8.89 12.06 -0.33
CA THR A 105 -10.34 11.89 -0.49
C THR A 105 -10.78 12.31 -1.89
N GLU A 106 -10.34 13.48 -2.36
CA GLU A 106 -10.61 13.94 -3.72
C GLU A 106 -10.14 12.93 -4.76
N ALA A 107 -8.90 12.47 -4.65
CA ALA A 107 -8.33 11.50 -5.57
C ALA A 107 -9.11 10.16 -5.56
N LEU A 108 -9.48 9.66 -4.38
CA LEU A 108 -10.28 8.45 -4.23
C LEU A 108 -11.69 8.60 -4.82
N LEU A 109 -12.33 9.75 -4.67
CA LEU A 109 -13.63 10.04 -5.28
C LEU A 109 -13.53 10.08 -6.81
N THR A 110 -12.45 10.63 -7.37
CA THR A 110 -12.18 10.58 -8.81
C THR A 110 -11.98 9.14 -9.28
N ILE A 111 -11.21 8.34 -8.55
CA ILE A 111 -11.01 6.91 -8.85
C ILE A 111 -12.34 6.16 -8.87
N GLN A 112 -13.17 6.38 -7.85
CA GLN A 112 -14.44 5.67 -7.69
C GLN A 112 -15.41 5.94 -8.86
N LYS A 113 -15.34 7.13 -9.46
CA LYS A 113 -16.13 7.55 -10.63
C LYS A 113 -15.51 7.16 -11.98
N SER A 114 -14.24 6.79 -12.01
CA SER A 114 -13.54 6.44 -13.26
C SER A 114 -13.98 5.08 -13.82
N HIS A 115 -14.25 5.03 -15.13
CA HIS A 115 -14.62 3.81 -15.84
C HIS A 115 -13.79 3.67 -17.14
N PRO A 116 -13.17 2.49 -17.39
CA PRO A 116 -13.08 1.34 -16.49
C PRO A 116 -12.34 1.70 -15.20
N ARG A 117 -12.74 1.09 -14.07
CA ARG A 117 -11.98 1.23 -12.82
C ARG A 117 -10.58 0.70 -13.12
N VAL A 118 -9.61 1.59 -13.12
CA VAL A 118 -8.21 1.30 -13.43
C VAL A 118 -7.71 0.37 -12.32
N GLY A 119 -7.44 -0.90 -12.63
CA GLY A 119 -7.05 -1.95 -11.67
C GLY A 119 -5.72 -1.64 -10.95
N ASP A 120 -4.68 -2.44 -11.18
CA ASP A 120 -3.34 -2.20 -10.58
C ASP A 120 -2.61 -0.95 -11.13
N HIS A 121 -3.33 0.00 -11.74
CA HIS A 121 -2.75 1.21 -12.30
C HIS A 121 -2.55 2.25 -11.20
N VAL A 122 -1.35 2.82 -11.16
CA VAL A 122 -1.02 3.90 -10.25
C VAL A 122 -1.56 5.23 -10.77
N ILE A 123 -1.98 6.09 -9.84
CA ILE A 123 -2.36 7.47 -10.13
C ILE A 123 -1.33 8.38 -9.51
N SER A 124 -0.89 9.38 -10.27
CA SER A 124 0.12 10.33 -9.81
C SER A 124 -0.44 11.74 -9.79
N GLN A 125 -0.25 12.45 -8.68
CA GLN A 125 -0.65 13.84 -8.50
C GLN A 125 0.57 14.67 -8.07
N ARG A 126 0.81 15.79 -8.75
CA ARG A 126 1.78 16.79 -8.29
C ARG A 126 1.14 17.58 -7.16
N LEU A 127 1.84 17.69 -6.03
CA LEU A 127 1.41 18.48 -4.88
C LEU A 127 1.95 19.93 -4.98
N PRO A 128 1.40 20.88 -4.19
CA PRO A 128 1.83 22.29 -4.22
C PRO A 128 3.31 22.50 -3.89
N ASP A 129 3.93 21.62 -3.10
CA ASP A 129 5.35 21.63 -2.76
C ASP A 129 6.25 20.95 -3.80
N HIS A 130 5.74 20.73 -5.01
CA HIS A 130 6.36 20.01 -6.13
C HIS A 130 6.66 18.53 -5.88
N SER A 131 6.29 17.98 -4.72
CA SER A 131 6.36 16.54 -4.48
C SER A 131 5.35 15.80 -5.37
N LEU A 132 5.60 14.50 -5.56
CA LEU A 132 4.74 13.62 -6.34
C LEU A 132 4.07 12.63 -5.41
N ARG A 133 2.75 12.72 -5.28
CA ARG A 133 1.94 11.68 -4.65
C ARG A 133 1.65 10.59 -5.68
N VAL A 134 1.89 9.34 -5.31
CA VAL A 134 1.51 8.17 -6.09
C VAL A 134 0.54 7.33 -5.25
N LEU A 135 -0.63 7.06 -5.81
CA LEU A 135 -1.68 6.25 -5.24
C LEU A 135 -1.80 4.94 -6.01
N LEU A 136 -1.80 3.82 -5.30
CA LEU A 136 -2.21 2.52 -5.83
C LEU A 136 -3.60 2.20 -5.26
N PRO A 137 -4.67 2.28 -6.06
CA PRO A 137 -6.02 1.96 -5.61
C PRO A 137 -6.13 0.50 -5.17
N LEU A 138 -6.89 0.26 -4.11
CA LEU A 138 -7.19 -1.08 -3.61
C LEU A 138 -8.69 -1.35 -3.77
N PHE A 139 -9.04 -2.33 -4.59
CA PHE A 139 -10.43 -2.76 -4.78
C PHE A 139 -10.69 -4.06 -4.04
N TYR A 140 -11.88 -4.18 -3.45
CA TYR A 140 -12.27 -5.40 -2.75
C TYR A 140 -12.41 -6.56 -3.72
N THR A 141 -11.65 -7.62 -3.46
CA THR A 141 -11.78 -8.92 -4.14
C THR A 141 -12.64 -9.86 -3.29
N ARG A 142 -13.06 -11.01 -3.83
CA ARG A 142 -13.90 -11.98 -3.08
C ARG A 142 -13.37 -12.33 -1.68
N PRO A 143 -12.05 -12.60 -1.49
CA PRO A 143 -11.53 -12.88 -0.15
C PRO A 143 -11.71 -11.73 0.85
N CYS A 144 -11.75 -10.47 0.39
CA CYS A 144 -11.96 -9.34 1.29
C CYS A 144 -13.38 -9.30 1.86
N LEU A 145 -14.35 -9.87 1.14
CA LEU A 145 -15.77 -9.77 1.47
C LEU A 145 -16.18 -10.66 2.67
N SER A 146 -15.32 -11.58 3.12
CA SER A 146 -15.57 -12.31 4.36
C SER A 146 -15.63 -11.38 5.58
N CYS A 147 -14.91 -10.26 5.53
CA CYS A 147 -14.83 -9.26 6.59
C CYS A 147 -15.51 -7.93 6.22
N HIS A 148 -15.49 -7.55 4.94
CA HIS A 148 -16.01 -6.25 4.49
C HIS A 148 -17.33 -6.32 3.74
N GLY A 149 -17.82 -7.53 3.45
CA GLY A 149 -18.94 -7.78 2.55
C GLY A 149 -20.31 -7.59 3.17
N LYS A 150 -21.30 -8.33 2.67
CA LYS A 150 -22.68 -8.33 3.17
C LYS A 150 -22.98 -9.54 4.07
N PRO A 151 -24.05 -9.50 4.88
CA PRO A 151 -24.86 -8.32 5.22
C PRO A 151 -24.08 -7.27 6.02
N LYS A 152 -24.40 -5.99 5.78
CA LYS A 152 -23.85 -4.87 6.55
C LYS A 152 -24.30 -4.98 8.01
N GLY A 153 -23.41 -4.68 8.96
CA GLY A 153 -23.71 -4.74 10.40
C GLY A 153 -23.50 -6.11 11.04
N GLU A 154 -23.28 -7.17 10.27
CA GLU A 154 -22.91 -8.47 10.84
C GLU A 154 -21.47 -8.42 11.34
N VAL A 155 -21.22 -8.91 12.56
CA VAL A 155 -19.88 -8.97 13.15
C VAL A 155 -19.05 -10.03 12.43
N ASP A 156 -17.87 -9.63 11.96
CA ASP A 156 -16.94 -10.52 11.29
C ASP A 156 -15.98 -11.23 12.26
N ILE A 157 -15.09 -12.05 11.68
CA ILE A 157 -14.13 -12.86 12.44
C ILE A 157 -13.11 -12.03 13.25
N SER A 158 -12.94 -10.74 12.93
CA SER A 158 -12.08 -9.80 13.65
C SER A 158 -12.81 -9.02 14.73
N GLY A 159 -14.13 -9.20 14.87
CA GLY A 159 -14.96 -8.54 15.87
C GLY A 159 -15.54 -7.18 15.44
N TYR A 160 -15.38 -6.80 14.17
CA TYR A 160 -15.95 -5.56 13.63
C TYR A 160 -17.18 -5.84 12.79
N GLU A 161 -18.10 -4.88 12.74
CA GLU A 161 -19.24 -4.95 11.81
C GLU A 161 -18.77 -4.84 10.36
N LYS A 162 -19.32 -5.71 9.50
CA LYS A 162 -19.15 -5.64 8.06
C LYS A 162 -19.72 -4.33 7.51
N GLU A 163 -18.99 -3.70 6.61
CA GLU A 163 -19.36 -2.41 6.01
C GLU A 163 -20.38 -2.56 4.87
N GLY A 164 -20.55 -3.75 4.30
CA GLY A 164 -21.55 -4.02 3.25
C GLY A 164 -21.05 -3.95 1.82
N PHE A 165 -19.72 -3.93 1.61
CA PHE A 165 -19.10 -3.79 0.28
C PHE A 165 -19.36 -4.98 -0.63
N LYS A 166 -19.14 -4.78 -1.93
CA LYS A 166 -19.21 -5.78 -2.98
C LYS A 166 -17.86 -5.93 -3.67
N GLU A 167 -17.71 -7.03 -4.40
CA GLU A 167 -16.53 -7.23 -5.25
C GLU A 167 -16.41 -6.07 -6.25
N GLY A 168 -15.20 -5.50 -6.35
CA GLY A 168 -14.88 -4.36 -7.19
C GLY A 168 -15.09 -3.00 -6.54
N ASP A 169 -15.71 -2.89 -5.36
CA ASP A 169 -15.80 -1.62 -4.63
C ASP A 169 -14.43 -1.11 -4.21
N LEU A 170 -14.24 0.21 -4.21
CA LEU A 170 -13.00 0.85 -3.78
C LEU A 170 -12.87 0.72 -2.25
N GLY A 171 -11.83 0.03 -1.80
CA GLY A 171 -11.49 -0.16 -0.39
C GLY A 171 -10.43 0.82 0.15
N GLY A 172 -9.96 1.74 -0.70
CA GLY A 172 -8.94 2.73 -0.36
C GLY A 172 -7.73 2.68 -1.28
N ALA A 173 -6.54 2.99 -0.77
CA ALA A 173 -5.30 2.98 -1.56
C ALA A 173 -4.05 2.78 -0.70
N ILE A 174 -2.93 2.46 -1.36
CA ILE A 174 -1.59 2.70 -0.84
C ILE A 174 -1.12 4.06 -1.37
N SER A 175 -0.71 4.95 -0.46
CA SER A 175 -0.30 6.32 -0.75
C SER A 175 1.19 6.48 -0.44
N VAL A 176 1.96 6.97 -1.42
CA VAL A 176 3.35 7.37 -1.22
C VAL A 176 3.59 8.79 -1.72
N ILE A 177 4.27 9.61 -0.92
CA ILE A 177 4.77 10.91 -1.37
C ILE A 177 6.26 10.79 -1.63
N LEU A 178 6.63 11.02 -2.88
CA LEU A 178 8.01 11.12 -3.33
C LEU A 178 8.38 12.61 -3.32
N PRO A 179 9.45 13.01 -2.63
CA PRO A 179 9.88 14.40 -2.63
C PRO A 179 10.23 14.82 -4.06
N ALA A 180 10.10 16.11 -4.35
CA ALA A 180 10.65 16.66 -5.58
C ALA A 180 12.11 16.20 -5.71
N ALA A 181 12.50 15.74 -6.90
CA ALA A 181 13.91 15.55 -7.16
C ALA A 181 14.58 16.89 -6.88
N ALA A 182 15.58 16.91 -5.98
CA ALA A 182 16.43 18.08 -5.84
C ALA A 182 16.88 18.46 -7.25
N GLU A 183 16.43 19.60 -7.75
CA GLU A 183 17.02 20.21 -8.93
C GLU A 183 18.50 20.32 -8.60
N THR A 184 19.31 19.51 -9.28
CA THR A 184 20.74 19.67 -9.23
C THR A 184 20.99 21.13 -9.61
N ALA A 185 21.52 21.92 -8.68
CA ALA A 185 21.95 23.28 -8.93
C ALA A 185 23.03 23.24 -10.03
N MET A 186 22.59 23.28 -11.27
CA MET A 186 23.37 23.39 -12.49
C MET A 186 22.61 24.33 -13.44
N SER A 187 22.43 25.55 -12.97
CA SER A 187 22.30 26.72 -13.84
C SER A 187 22.80 27.95 -13.08
N GLN A 188 24.09 27.88 -12.71
CA GLN A 188 24.94 29.06 -12.52
C GLN A 188 26.35 28.67 -12.97
N ARG A 189 26.56 28.72 -14.28
CA ARG A 189 27.81 28.92 -15.01
C ARG A 189 27.42 28.87 -16.48
N GLU A 190 27.90 29.86 -17.25
CA GLU A 190 27.54 30.22 -18.64
C GLU A 190 26.33 31.17 -18.68
N GLY A 191 26.50 32.48 -18.93
CA GLY A 191 27.66 33.32 -19.25
C GLY A 191 27.24 34.78 -19.21
#